data_AF-A0A2N5XLU2-F1
#
_entry.id   AF-A0A2N5XLU2-F1
#
_cell.length_a   1.000
_cell.length_b   1.000
_cell.length_c   1.000
_cell.angle_alpha   90.00
_cell.angle_beta   90.00
_cell.angle_gamma   90.00
#
_symmetry.space_group_name_H-M   'P 1'
#
loop_
_entity.id
_entity.type
_entity.pdbx_description
1 polymer ?
#
loop_
_entity_poly.entity_id
_entity_poly.type
_entity_poly.pdbx_seq_one_letter_code
_entity_poly.pdbx_strand_id
1 'polypeptide(L)'
;MNINQLLELVKQRSDAKSLRKIADAIGVANPSVSGWARGRALPVDENIEKLCELAGEDPDLWLLKIRQDAVEGSAKERWRKMEEVYINSKSSPLLTGT
;
A
#
# COMPACT_ATOMS: atom_id res chain seq x y z
N MET A 1 -3.18 -3.11 -7.78
CA MET A 1 -2.58 -2.25 -6.75
C MET A 1 -1.28 -2.91 -6.32
N ASN A 2 -0.16 -2.32 -6.67
CA ASN A 2 1.18 -2.76 -6.27
C ASN A 2 2.00 -1.56 -5.79
N ILE A 3 3.18 -1.82 -5.22
CA ILE A 3 3.98 -0.74 -4.62
C ILE A 3 4.31 0.39 -5.59
N ASN A 4 4.53 0.11 -6.88
CA ASN A 4 4.78 1.15 -7.88
C ASN A 4 3.58 2.08 -8.07
N GLN A 5 2.37 1.53 -8.09
CA GLN A 5 1.15 2.33 -8.16
C GLN A 5 1.01 3.23 -6.91
N LEU A 6 1.32 2.73 -5.72
CA LEU A 6 1.28 3.54 -4.50
C LEU A 6 2.31 4.68 -4.54
N LEU A 7 3.54 4.40 -4.99
CA LEU A 7 4.58 5.43 -5.13
C LEU A 7 4.18 6.52 -6.13
N GLU A 8 3.51 6.17 -7.23
CA GLU A 8 2.99 7.16 -8.18
C GLU A 8 1.85 7.99 -7.58
N LEU A 9 0.95 7.38 -6.80
CA LEU A 9 -0.10 8.12 -6.10
C LEU A 9 0.47 9.11 -5.10
N VAL A 10 1.50 8.73 -4.34
CA VAL A 10 2.22 9.65 -3.45
C VAL A 10 2.79 10.83 -4.23
N LYS A 11 3.45 10.61 -5.38
CA LYS A 11 3.96 11.71 -6.22
C LYS A 11 2.85 12.63 -6.73
N GLN A 12 1.70 12.06 -7.09
CA GLN A 12 0.58 12.82 -7.62
C GLN A 12 -0.09 13.67 -6.54
N ARG A 13 -0.28 13.13 -5.33
CA ARG A 13 -1.16 13.69 -4.31
C ARG A 13 -0.46 14.36 -3.12
N SER A 14 0.85 14.19 -2.97
CA SER A 14 1.65 14.86 -1.94
C SER A 14 2.70 15.81 -2.53
N ASP A 15 3.41 16.54 -1.68
CA ASP A 15 4.57 17.36 -2.07
C ASP A 15 5.83 16.53 -2.42
N ALA A 16 5.81 15.22 -2.15
CA ALA A 16 6.93 14.33 -2.41
C ALA A 16 7.02 13.90 -3.88
N LYS A 17 7.42 14.82 -4.77
CA LYS A 17 7.46 14.62 -6.23
C LYS A 17 8.58 13.70 -6.76
N SER A 18 9.41 13.10 -5.91
CA SER A 18 10.50 12.20 -6.31
C SER A 18 10.72 11.09 -5.29
N LEU A 19 11.32 9.97 -5.70
CA LEU A 19 11.63 8.86 -4.78
C LEU A 19 12.50 9.30 -3.60
N ARG A 20 13.35 10.32 -3.79
CA ARG A 20 14.15 10.90 -2.71
C ARG A 20 13.27 11.63 -1.71
N LYS A 21 12.38 12.50 -2.19
CA LYS A 21 11.44 13.22 -1.33
C LYS A 21 10.47 12.28 -0.61
N ILE A 22 10.06 11.19 -1.25
CA ILE A 22 9.25 10.14 -0.61
C ILE A 22 10.04 9.49 0.53
N ALA A 23 11.29 9.10 0.27
CA ALA A 23 12.15 8.49 1.27
C ALA A 23 12.34 9.41 2.49
N ASP A 24 12.64 10.69 2.24
CA ASP A 24 12.78 11.71 3.27
C ASP A 24 11.47 11.87 4.08
N ALA A 25 10.31 11.88 3.41
CA ALA A 25 9.00 12.07 4.05
C ALA A 25 8.59 10.93 4.97
N ILE A 26 8.94 9.67 4.65
CA ILE A 26 8.59 8.50 5.46
C ILE A 26 9.73 8.01 6.36
N GLY A 27 10.87 8.72 6.38
CA GLY A 27 12.00 8.43 7.26
C GLY A 27 12.84 7.22 6.88
N VAL A 28 12.97 6.93 5.57
CA VAL A 28 13.79 5.81 5.07
C VAL A 28 14.90 6.27 4.13
N ALA A 29 15.89 5.41 3.89
CA ALA A 29 16.94 5.71 2.93
C ALA A 29 16.41 5.65 1.48
N ASN A 30 16.86 6.57 0.62
CA ASN A 30 16.46 6.59 -0.80
C ASN A 30 16.70 5.26 -1.55
N PRO A 31 17.82 4.52 -1.31
CA PRO A 31 18.01 3.20 -1.91
C PRO A 31 16.90 2.20 -1.57
N SER A 32 16.28 2.29 -0.40
CA SER A 32 15.15 1.42 -0.02
C SER A 32 13.96 1.63 -0.95
N VAL A 33 13.52 2.89 -1.12
CA VAL A 33 12.43 3.25 -2.03
C VAL A 33 12.77 2.88 -3.48
N SER A 34 14.02 3.10 -3.88
CA SER A 34 14.52 2.72 -5.20
C SER A 34 14.51 1.20 -5.42
N GLY A 35 14.77 0.42 -4.37
CA GLY A 35 14.69 -1.03 -4.37
C GLY A 35 13.26 -1.52 -4.54
N TRP A 36 12.30 -0.92 -3.83
CA TRP A 36 10.88 -1.23 -3.95
C TRP A 36 10.35 -0.94 -5.36
N ALA A 37 10.71 0.21 -5.93
CA ALA A 37 10.25 0.59 -7.26
C ALA A 37 10.71 -0.38 -8.37
N ARG A 38 11.87 -1.02 -8.15
CA ARG A 38 12.43 -2.03 -9.06
C ARG A 38 12.01 -3.46 -8.72
N GLY A 39 11.14 -3.66 -7.71
CA GLY A 39 10.71 -4.98 -7.26
C GLY A 39 11.82 -5.81 -6.61
N ARG A 40 12.94 -5.20 -6.19
CA ARG A 40 14.05 -5.92 -5.54
C ARG A 40 13.78 -6.26 -4.08
N ALA A 41 12.89 -5.50 -3.46
CA ALA A 41 12.48 -5.67 -2.07
C ALA A 41 11.03 -5.20 -1.91
N LEU A 42 10.38 -5.70 -0.86
CA LEU A 42 9.05 -5.29 -0.48
C LEU A 42 9.15 -4.36 0.74
N PRO A 43 8.38 -3.26 0.81
CA PRO A 43 8.29 -2.48 2.04
C PRO A 43 7.63 -3.29 3.16
N VAL A 44 8.06 -2.99 4.39
CA VAL A 44 7.38 -3.44 5.61
C VAL A 44 6.04 -2.72 5.77
N ASP A 45 5.14 -3.25 6.60
CA ASP A 45 3.77 -2.74 6.74
C ASP A 45 3.75 -1.26 7.15
N GLU A 46 4.58 -0.85 8.13
CA GLU A 46 4.69 0.55 8.57
C GLU A 46 5.06 1.52 7.42
N ASN A 47 5.88 1.08 6.46
CA ASN A 47 6.23 1.91 5.31
C ASN A 47 5.06 2.03 4.33
N ILE A 48 4.24 0.98 4.21
CA ILE A 48 3.04 1.00 3.36
C ILE A 48 2.02 1.97 3.97
N GLU A 49 1.80 1.91 5.27
CA GLU A 49 0.91 2.83 6.01
C GLU A 49 1.30 4.29 5.80
N LYS A 50 2.57 4.65 6.02
CA LYS A 50 3.07 6.01 5.77
C LYS A 50 2.90 6.47 4.32
N LEU A 51 3.08 5.57 3.36
CA LEU A 51 2.83 5.89 1.94
C LEU A 51 1.34 6.11 1.67
N CYS A 52 0.45 5.33 2.27
CA CYS A 52 -0.99 5.51 2.19
C CYS A 52 -1.44 6.84 2.79
N GLU A 53 -0.89 7.22 3.95
CA GLU A 53 -1.13 8.53 4.58
C GLU A 53 -0.76 9.68 3.63
N LEU A 54 0.41 9.63 3.00
CA LEU A 54 0.83 10.64 2.03
C LEU A 54 -0.03 10.67 0.76
N ALA A 55 -0.58 9.52 0.34
CA ALA A 55 -1.42 9.41 -0.85
C ALA A 55 -2.91 9.67 -0.58
N GLY A 56 -3.34 9.78 0.68
CA GLY A 56 -4.75 9.81 1.07
C GLY A 56 -5.48 8.52 0.70
N GLU A 57 -4.82 7.38 0.85
CA GLU A 57 -5.31 6.06 0.48
C GLU A 57 -5.60 5.21 1.74
N ASP A 58 -6.46 4.19 1.59
CA ASP A 58 -6.83 3.28 2.67
C ASP A 58 -5.72 2.26 2.96
N PRO A 59 -5.02 2.31 4.11
CA PRO A 59 -3.88 1.45 4.40
C PRO A 59 -4.26 -0.04 4.40
N ASP A 60 -5.44 -0.41 4.91
CA ASP A 60 -5.87 -1.82 5.01
C ASP A 60 -5.98 -2.47 3.62
N LEU A 61 -6.59 -1.75 2.66
CA LEU A 61 -6.73 -2.24 1.29
C LEU A 61 -5.37 -2.40 0.61
N TRP A 62 -4.46 -1.45 0.81
CA TRP A 62 -3.13 -1.48 0.21
C TRP A 62 -2.25 -2.58 0.79
N LEU A 63 -2.32 -2.81 2.11
CA LEU A 63 -1.64 -3.93 2.77
C LEU A 63 -2.11 -5.27 2.19
N LEU A 64 -3.42 -5.48 2.09
CA LEU A 64 -4.00 -6.70 1.51
C LEU A 64 -3.51 -6.92 0.07
N LYS A 65 -3.56 -5.89 -0.77
CA LYS A 65 -3.15 -5.96 -2.17
C LYS A 65 -1.66 -6.22 -2.35
N ILE A 66 -0.80 -5.52 -1.61
CA ILE A 66 0.65 -5.66 -1.71
C ILE A 66 1.09 -7.04 -1.23
N ARG A 67 0.48 -7.58 -0.17
CA ARG A 67 0.79 -8.93 0.34
C ARG A 67 0.27 -10.02 -0.60
N GLN A 68 -0.90 -9.83 -1.21
CA GLN A 68 -1.43 -10.73 -2.24
C GLN A 68 -0.48 -10.83 -3.45
N ASP A 69 0.07 -9.70 -3.91
CA ASP A 69 0.98 -9.67 -5.07
C ASP A 69 2.33 -10.35 -4.77
N ALA A 70 2.73 -10.41 -3.49
CA ALA A 70 3.99 -11.01 -3.05
C ALA A 70 3.94 -12.54 -2.88
N VAL A 71 2.77 -13.16 -3.03
CA VAL A 71 2.61 -14.61 -2.82
C VAL A 71 1.95 -15.30 -4.02
N GLU A 72 2.16 -16.61 -4.14
CA GLU A 72 1.61 -17.43 -5.21
C GLU A 72 0.77 -18.59 -4.68
N GLY A 73 0.00 -19.21 -5.59
CA GLY A 73 -0.79 -20.41 -5.28
C GLY A 73 -1.91 -20.19 -4.26
N SER A 74 -2.11 -21.16 -3.36
CA SER A 74 -3.23 -21.15 -2.40
C SER A 74 -3.17 -20.00 -1.39
N ALA A 75 -1.98 -19.44 -1.12
CA ALA A 75 -1.84 -18.27 -0.28
C ALA A 75 -2.42 -17.01 -0.94
N LYS A 76 -2.21 -16.84 -2.25
CA LYS A 76 -2.77 -15.73 -3.05
C LYS A 76 -4.29 -15.72 -3.01
N GLU A 77 -4.89 -16.91 -3.13
CA GLU A 77 -6.34 -17.09 -3.03
C GLU A 77 -6.89 -16.69 -1.66
N ARG A 78 -6.17 -16.99 -0.57
CA ARG A 78 -6.57 -16.59 0.78
C ARG A 78 -6.58 -15.07 0.95
N TRP A 79 -5.55 -14.38 0.46
CA TRP A 79 -5.51 -12.92 0.50
C TRP A 79 -6.62 -12.29 -0.32
N ARG A 80 -6.90 -12.81 -1.51
CA ARG A 80 -8.02 -12.34 -2.34
C ARG A 80 -9.35 -12.42 -1.60
N LYS A 81 -9.62 -13.52 -0.90
CA LYS A 81 -10.84 -13.67 -0.10
C LYS A 81 -10.91 -12.67 1.05
N MET A 82 -9.79 -12.40 1.74
CA MET A 82 -9.74 -11.38 2.79
C MET A 82 -10.04 -9.99 2.23
N GLU A 83 -9.52 -9.69 1.05
CA GLU A 83 -9.80 -8.44 0.34
C GLU A 83 -11.29 -8.29 -0.01
N GLU A 84 -11.91 -9.33 -0.58
CA GLU A 84 -13.34 -9.33 -0.89
C GLU A 84 -14.19 -9.11 0.37
N VAL A 85 -13.87 -9.78 1.48
CA VAL A 85 -14.56 -9.57 2.76
C VAL A 85 -14.39 -8.14 3.25
N TYR A 86 -13.18 -7.58 3.16
CA TYR A 86 -12.90 -6.21 3.56
C TYR A 86 -13.74 -5.20 2.74
N ILE A 87 -13.70 -5.30 1.42
CA ILE A 87 -14.46 -4.42 0.51
C ILE A 87 -15.97 -4.52 0.78
N ASN A 88 -16.49 -5.73 0.95
CA ASN A 88 -17.90 -5.95 1.25
C ASN A 88 -18.28 -5.36 2.62
N SER A 89 -17.41 -5.49 3.63
CA SER A 89 -17.66 -4.92 4.97
C SER A 89 -17.74 -3.39 4.95
N LYS A 90 -16.93 -2.71 4.11
CA LYS A 90 -16.97 -1.25 3.93
C LYS A 90 -18.14 -0.79 3.06
N SER A 91 -18.66 -1.65 2.20
CA SER A 91 -19.79 -1.37 1.31
C SER A 91 -21.16 -1.57 1.97
N SER A 92 -21.21 -2.21 3.14
CA SER A 92 -22.43 -2.35 3.93
C SER A 92 -22.65 -1.13 4.84
N PRO A 93 -23.73 -0.34 4.66
CA PRO A 93 -24.01 0.85 5.48
C PRO A 93 -24.52 0.53 6.91
N LEU A 94 -24.39 -0.72 7.39
CA LEU A 94 -25.05 -1.18 8.62
C LEU A 94 -24.20 -1.09 9.90
N LEU A 95 -23.06 -0.42 9.89
CA LEU A 95 -22.25 -0.19 11.11
C LEU A 95 -21.77 1.27 11.27
N THR A 96 -22.46 2.24 10.66
CA THR A 96 -22.36 3.65 11.07
C THR A 96 -23.57 4.00 11.94
N GLY A 97 -23.57 3.52 13.19
CA GLY A 97 -24.63 3.91 14.12
C GLY A 97 -24.69 3.03 15.35
N THR A 98 -23.96 3.43 16.39
CA THR A 98 -24.41 3.55 17.78
C THR A 98 -23.46 4.49 18.50
#